data_AF-A0A2S7RVR9-F1
#
_entry.id   AF-A0A2S7RVR9-F1
#
_cell.length_a   1.000
_cell.length_b   1.000
_cell.length_c   1.000
_cell.angle_alpha   90.00
_cell.angle_beta   90.00
_cell.angle_gamma   90.00
#
_symmetry.space_group_name_H-M   'P 1'
#
loop_
_entity.id
_entity.type
_entity.pdbx_description
1 polymer ?
#
loop_
_entity_poly.entity_id
_entity_poly.type
_entity_poly.pdbx_seq_one_letter_code
_entity_poly.pdbx_strand_id
1 'polypeptide(L)'
;MFNKLLNVLFYGLLLSVMLFLVGCSKTAESQLKNAEIVQVTNAGTLQNRGSYTLKEGNLEIMKEIQLAQNLDQDPAGLKLSSSEEQEIKSLLTPDFTSAEQDLKTNELFQTFVKEIEHVTVEVNQEKKTTTLVGKDYRKEFSWIDETGNRLADIDKIEYSFVSGDEE
;
A
#
# COMPACT_ATOMS: atom_id res chain seq x y z
N MET A 1 24.20 -61.79 -9.00
CA MET A 1 24.16 -60.81 -7.88
C MET A 1 24.41 -59.36 -8.33
N PHE A 2 25.03 -59.10 -9.49
CA PHE A 2 25.35 -57.74 -9.97
C PHE A 2 24.15 -56.87 -10.40
N ASN A 3 23.07 -57.45 -10.93
CA ASN A 3 21.92 -56.67 -11.42
C ASN A 3 21.04 -56.03 -10.32
N LYS A 4 21.11 -56.52 -9.08
CA LYS A 4 20.32 -55.95 -7.97
C LYS A 4 20.97 -54.70 -7.37
N LEU A 5 22.31 -54.59 -7.38
CA LEU A 5 23.02 -53.41 -6.89
C LEU A 5 22.89 -52.22 -7.86
N LEU A 6 22.90 -52.49 -9.16
CA LEU A 6 22.83 -51.44 -10.19
C LEU A 6 21.46 -50.73 -10.20
N ASN A 7 20.37 -51.49 -9.99
CA ASN A 7 19.02 -50.91 -9.90
C ASN A 7 18.86 -50.01 -8.66
N VAL A 8 19.40 -50.39 -7.50
CA VAL A 8 19.30 -49.57 -6.27
C VAL A 8 20.05 -48.24 -6.42
N LEU A 9 21.21 -48.25 -7.09
CA LEU A 9 21.97 -47.03 -7.40
C LEU A 9 21.26 -46.14 -8.43
N PHE A 10 20.61 -46.73 -9.44
CA PHE A 10 19.90 -45.95 -10.47
C PHE A 10 18.62 -45.28 -9.93
N TYR A 11 17.83 -45.98 -9.12
CA TYR A 11 16.62 -45.42 -8.52
C TYR A 11 16.93 -44.44 -7.38
N GLY A 12 18.03 -44.64 -6.63
CA GLY A 12 18.48 -43.69 -5.60
C GLY A 12 18.97 -42.36 -6.17
N LEU A 13 19.63 -42.39 -7.33
CA LEU A 13 20.09 -41.19 -8.03
C LEU A 13 18.94 -40.42 -8.71
N LEU A 14 17.92 -41.13 -9.22
CA LEU A 14 16.74 -40.49 -9.81
C LEU A 14 15.89 -39.74 -8.75
N LEU A 15 15.80 -40.29 -7.54
CA LEU A 15 15.02 -39.68 -6.45
C LEU A 15 15.72 -38.45 -5.86
N SER A 16 17.06 -38.40 -5.84
CA SER A 16 17.79 -37.23 -5.33
C SER A 16 17.75 -36.05 -6.30
N VAL A 17 17.66 -36.30 -7.61
CA VAL A 17 17.58 -35.23 -8.63
C VAL A 17 16.20 -34.57 -8.67
N MET A 18 15.11 -35.30 -8.37
CA MET A 18 13.76 -34.73 -8.31
C MET A 18 13.52 -33.80 -7.11
N LEU A 19 14.29 -33.94 -6.02
CA LEU A 19 14.15 -33.11 -4.82
C LEU A 19 14.79 -31.71 -4.95
N PHE A 20 15.64 -31.48 -5.96
CA PHE A 20 16.25 -30.16 -6.22
C PHE A 20 15.46 -29.27 -7.18
N LEU A 21 14.31 -29.74 -7.68
CA LEU A 21 13.42 -28.96 -8.56
C LEU A 21 12.23 -28.33 -7.84
N VAL A 22 12.26 -28.24 -6.50
CA VAL A 22 11.49 -27.20 -5.79
C VAL A 22 12.27 -25.89 -5.97
N GLY A 23 12.40 -25.47 -7.24
CA GLY A 23 12.83 -24.15 -7.59
C GLY A 23 11.88 -23.20 -6.91
N CYS A 24 12.40 -22.45 -5.94
CA CYS A 24 11.78 -21.24 -5.44
C CYS A 24 11.56 -20.35 -6.67
N SER A 25 10.37 -20.44 -7.27
CA SER A 25 9.96 -19.52 -8.31
C SER A 25 9.98 -18.16 -7.63
N LYS A 26 10.99 -17.34 -7.94
CA LYS A 26 10.94 -15.93 -7.61
C LYS A 26 9.69 -15.42 -8.32
N THR A 27 8.63 -15.21 -7.55
CA THR A 27 7.40 -14.58 -8.01
C THR A 27 7.83 -13.31 -8.75
N ALA A 28 7.33 -13.13 -9.97
CA ALA A 28 7.67 -11.98 -10.79
C ALA A 28 7.05 -10.72 -10.15
N GLU A 29 7.73 -10.16 -9.15
CA GLU A 29 7.41 -8.84 -8.61
C GLU A 29 7.82 -7.82 -9.66
N SER A 30 6.85 -7.22 -10.34
CA SER A 30 7.11 -6.05 -11.16
C SER A 30 7.36 -4.86 -10.24
N GLN A 31 8.48 -4.18 -10.45
CA GLN A 31 8.82 -2.94 -9.76
C GLN A 31 8.56 -1.77 -10.69
N LEU A 32 7.65 -0.88 -10.30
CA LEU A 32 7.30 0.32 -11.06
C LEU A 32 7.91 1.55 -10.40
N LYS A 33 8.39 2.49 -11.22
CA LYS A 33 8.90 3.80 -10.78
C LYS A 33 7.92 4.95 -11.03
N ASN A 34 6.83 4.70 -11.77
CA ASN A 34 5.74 5.63 -11.92
C ASN A 34 4.41 4.92 -11.66
N ALA A 35 3.55 5.56 -10.87
CA ALA A 35 2.23 5.06 -10.56
C ALA A 35 1.38 6.15 -9.92
N GLU A 36 0.07 6.01 -10.01
CA GLU A 36 -0.88 6.87 -9.32
C GLU A 36 -1.90 5.99 -8.58
N ILE A 37 -2.10 6.28 -7.28
CA ILE A 37 -3.15 5.67 -6.46
C ILE A 37 -4.03 6.79 -5.92
N VAL A 38 -5.29 6.86 -6.35
CA VAL A 38 -6.21 7.96 -5.98
C VAL A 38 -7.48 7.42 -5.31
N GLN A 39 -7.86 8.00 -4.19
CA GLN A 39 -9.05 7.63 -3.42
C GLN A 39 -10.32 7.72 -4.28
N VAL A 40 -11.16 6.69 -4.16
CA VAL A 40 -12.47 6.59 -4.80
C VAL A 40 -13.60 6.73 -3.78
N THR A 41 -13.44 6.17 -2.58
CA THR A 41 -14.38 6.30 -1.47
C THR A 41 -13.64 6.35 -0.15
N ASN A 42 -14.14 7.14 0.79
CA ASN A 42 -13.59 7.26 2.14
C ASN A 42 -14.05 6.13 3.08
N ALA A 43 -14.92 5.23 2.62
CA ALA A 43 -15.53 4.17 3.45
C ALA A 43 -16.21 4.69 4.75
N GLY A 44 -16.68 5.95 4.74
CA GLY A 44 -17.29 6.59 5.91
C GLY A 44 -16.31 7.17 6.94
N THR A 45 -15.00 7.16 6.65
CA THR A 45 -13.97 7.78 7.50
C THR A 45 -13.91 9.30 7.35
N LEU A 46 -13.19 9.95 8.26
CA LEU A 46 -12.88 11.39 8.20
C LEU A 46 -11.92 11.78 7.06
N GLN A 47 -11.30 10.84 6.35
CA GLN A 47 -10.43 11.13 5.20
C GLN A 47 -11.27 11.52 3.98
N ASN A 48 -11.36 12.81 3.67
CA ASN A 48 -12.09 13.32 2.51
C ASN A 48 -11.37 13.00 1.19
N ARG A 49 -10.03 13.06 1.19
CA ARG A 49 -9.20 12.78 0.01
C ARG A 49 -7.90 12.10 0.41
N GLY A 50 -7.39 11.26 -0.49
CA GLY A 50 -6.12 10.56 -0.33
C GLY A 50 -5.51 10.24 -1.69
N SER A 51 -4.23 10.50 -1.86
CA SER A 51 -3.49 10.13 -3.07
C SER A 51 -2.04 9.76 -2.79
N TYR A 52 -1.51 8.91 -3.64
CA TYR A 52 -0.12 8.50 -3.67
C TYR A 52 0.35 8.61 -5.13
N THR A 53 1.21 9.57 -5.40
CA THR A 53 1.71 9.85 -6.75
C THR A 53 3.19 9.53 -6.79
N LEU A 54 3.56 8.46 -7.50
CA LEU A 54 4.94 8.06 -7.71
C LEU A 54 5.40 8.54 -9.08
N LYS A 55 6.47 9.34 -9.12
CA LYS A 55 7.11 9.78 -10.36
C LYS A 55 8.62 9.63 -10.27
N GLU A 56 9.18 8.82 -11.17
CA GLU A 56 10.61 8.53 -11.25
C GLU A 56 11.23 8.09 -9.91
N GLY A 57 10.44 7.39 -9.09
CA GLY A 57 10.83 6.95 -7.75
C GLY A 57 10.66 7.98 -6.63
N ASN A 58 10.08 9.15 -6.90
CA ASN A 58 9.68 10.12 -5.87
C ASN A 58 8.20 9.98 -5.60
N LEU A 59 7.84 9.63 -4.36
CA LEU A 59 6.47 9.46 -3.92
C LEU A 59 6.00 10.72 -3.21
N GLU A 60 4.92 11.33 -3.70
CA GLU A 60 4.12 12.31 -2.96
C GLU A 60 2.90 11.59 -2.35
N ILE A 61 2.68 11.79 -1.06
CA ILE A 61 1.50 11.35 -0.33
C ILE A 61 0.70 12.59 0.06
N MET A 62 -0.57 12.63 -0.30
CA MET A 62 -1.50 13.67 0.14
C MET A 62 -2.68 13.03 0.87
N LYS A 63 -3.03 13.56 2.04
CA LYS A 63 -4.27 13.24 2.75
C LYS A 63 -4.99 14.51 3.16
N GLU A 64 -6.30 14.55 2.95
CA GLU A 64 -7.17 15.62 3.44
C GLU A 64 -8.15 15.03 4.43
N ILE A 65 -8.13 15.54 5.66
CA ILE A 65 -9.05 15.17 6.73
C ILE A 65 -10.12 16.25 6.85
N GLN A 66 -11.38 15.85 6.82
CA GLN A 66 -12.50 16.74 7.11
C GLN A 66 -12.74 16.74 8.62
N LEU A 67 -12.43 17.86 9.29
CA LEU A 67 -12.65 18.03 10.73
C LEU A 67 -14.11 18.38 11.05
N ALA A 68 -14.86 18.83 10.05
CA ALA A 68 -16.19 19.37 10.20
C ALA A 68 -17.27 18.42 9.68
N GLN A 69 -18.16 17.92 10.54
CA GLN A 69 -19.34 17.16 10.06
C GLN A 69 -20.34 18.05 9.31
N ASN A 70 -20.42 19.34 9.68
CA ASN A 70 -21.23 20.34 9.01
C ASN A 70 -20.32 21.35 8.28
N LEU A 71 -20.41 21.44 6.95
CA LEU A 71 -19.61 22.36 6.15
C LEU A 71 -20.01 23.84 6.33
N ASP A 72 -21.19 24.11 6.89
CA ASP A 72 -21.68 25.47 7.16
C ASP A 72 -21.28 25.99 8.56
N GLN A 73 -20.59 25.19 9.37
CA GLN A 73 -20.17 25.61 10.70
C GLN A 73 -18.97 26.56 10.64
N ASP A 74 -18.90 27.49 11.61
CA ASP A 74 -17.73 28.34 11.76
C ASP A 74 -16.51 27.47 12.13
N PRO A 75 -15.42 27.51 11.36
CA PRO A 75 -14.21 26.77 11.70
C PRO A 75 -13.55 27.29 12.98
N ALA A 76 -13.82 28.54 13.40
CA ALA A 76 -13.32 29.08 14.64
C ALA A 76 -13.96 28.36 15.85
N GLY A 77 -13.18 27.47 16.46
CA GLY A 77 -13.61 26.74 17.66
C GLY A 77 -14.13 25.33 17.39
N LEU A 78 -13.74 24.71 16.27
CA LEU A 78 -13.91 23.28 16.09
C LEU A 78 -13.29 22.53 17.26
N LYS A 79 -14.10 21.69 17.90
CA LYS A 79 -13.65 20.78 18.95
C LYS A 79 -13.84 19.37 18.44
N LEU A 80 -12.74 18.65 18.33
CA LEU A 80 -12.76 17.24 18.02
C LEU A 80 -13.11 16.47 19.30
N SER A 81 -13.95 15.46 19.16
CA SER A 81 -14.11 14.44 20.19
C SER A 81 -12.86 13.58 20.27
N SER A 82 -12.63 12.93 21.42
CA SER A 82 -11.50 12.00 21.55
C SER A 82 -11.56 10.83 20.56
N SER A 83 -12.75 10.43 20.10
CA SER A 83 -12.90 9.43 19.04
C SER A 83 -12.44 9.95 17.69
N GLU A 84 -12.77 11.19 17.33
CA GLU A 84 -12.33 11.80 16.08
C GLU A 84 -10.81 11.97 16.08
N GLU A 85 -10.22 12.43 17.19
CA GLU A 85 -8.75 12.52 17.33
C GLU A 85 -8.05 11.15 17.15
N GLN A 86 -8.64 10.09 17.72
CA GLN A 86 -8.11 8.73 17.58
C GLN A 86 -8.23 8.21 16.15
N GLU A 87 -9.35 8.46 15.48
CA GLU A 87 -9.56 8.08 14.09
C GLU A 87 -8.57 8.81 13.17
N ILE A 88 -8.43 10.13 13.30
CA ILE A 88 -7.47 10.94 12.52
C ILE A 88 -6.06 10.40 12.70
N LYS A 89 -5.66 10.09 13.93
CA LYS A 89 -4.35 9.49 14.20
C LYS A 89 -4.21 8.13 13.52
N SER A 90 -5.24 7.30 13.53
CA SER A 90 -5.24 6.01 12.83
C SER A 90 -5.04 6.19 11.32
N LEU A 91 -5.75 7.15 10.71
CA LEU A 91 -5.68 7.46 9.28
C LEU A 91 -4.30 7.99 8.87
N LEU A 92 -3.63 8.79 9.71
CA LEU A 92 -2.36 9.44 9.37
C LEU A 92 -1.13 8.59 9.69
N THR A 93 -1.15 7.80 10.77
CA THR A 93 0.03 7.03 11.26
C THR A 93 0.68 6.10 10.22
N PRO A 94 -0.06 5.47 9.27
CA PRO A 94 0.56 4.66 8.23
C PRO A 94 1.53 5.42 7.32
N ASP A 95 1.36 6.75 7.20
CA ASP A 95 2.06 7.56 6.20
C ASP A 95 2.87 8.72 6.81
N PHE A 96 2.41 9.24 7.95
CA PHE A 96 2.95 10.42 8.62
C PHE A 96 3.47 10.07 10.01
N THR A 97 4.64 10.58 10.36
CA THR A 97 5.17 10.54 11.73
C THR A 97 4.36 11.44 12.65
N SER A 98 4.41 11.22 13.96
CA SER A 98 3.64 12.05 14.91
C SER A 98 3.98 13.54 14.84
N ALA A 99 5.19 13.92 14.43
CA ALA A 99 5.58 15.32 14.23
C ALA A 99 4.99 15.95 12.96
N GLU A 100 4.55 15.13 11.99
CA GLU A 100 3.91 15.57 10.75
C GLU A 100 2.37 15.64 10.88
N GLN A 101 1.81 15.31 12.05
CA GLN A 101 0.37 15.20 12.30
C GLN A 101 -0.21 16.40 13.07
N ASP A 102 0.47 17.54 13.09
CA ASP A 102 0.01 18.72 13.82
C ASP A 102 -1.30 19.27 13.21
N LEU A 103 -2.39 19.19 13.97
CA LEU A 103 -3.71 19.65 13.56
C LEU A 103 -3.89 21.15 13.82
N LYS A 104 -4.43 21.86 12.83
CA LYS A 104 -4.92 23.24 12.98
C LYS A 104 -6.44 23.21 13.10
N THR A 105 -6.98 23.30 14.31
CA THR A 105 -8.43 23.20 14.58
C THR A 105 -9.22 24.47 14.23
N ASN A 106 -8.67 25.35 13.39
CA ASN A 106 -9.32 26.56 12.89
C ASN A 106 -9.64 26.47 11.39
N GLU A 107 -9.60 25.28 10.80
CA GLU A 107 -9.96 25.03 9.40
C GLU A 107 -10.90 23.81 9.32
N LEU A 108 -11.86 23.82 8.38
CA LEU A 108 -12.81 22.72 8.20
C LEU A 108 -12.13 21.46 7.64
N PHE A 109 -11.05 21.65 6.88
CA PHE A 109 -10.24 20.61 6.27
C PHE A 109 -8.80 20.77 6.69
N GLN A 110 -8.08 19.66 6.86
CA GLN A 110 -6.65 19.61 7.15
C GLN A 110 -5.95 18.80 6.08
N THR A 111 -5.02 19.42 5.36
CA THR A 111 -4.24 18.75 4.32
C THR A 111 -2.84 18.42 4.83
N PHE A 112 -2.45 17.17 4.68
CA PHE A 112 -1.13 16.63 5.01
C PHE A 112 -0.46 16.20 3.72
N VAL A 113 0.78 16.64 3.52
CA VAL A 113 1.59 16.30 2.35
C VAL A 113 2.97 15.83 2.81
N LYS A 114 3.47 14.76 2.19
CA LYS A 114 4.79 14.20 2.46
C LYS A 114 5.41 13.69 1.17
N GLU A 115 6.70 13.93 1.03
CA GLU A 115 7.50 13.40 -0.07
C GLU A 115 8.49 12.36 0.44
N ILE A 116 8.66 11.28 -0.31
CA ILE A 116 9.59 10.19 -0.01
C ILE A 116 10.36 9.83 -1.29
N GLU A 117 11.67 9.96 -1.25
CA GLU A 117 12.54 9.60 -2.38
C GLU A 117 12.83 8.09 -2.42
N HIS A 118 13.19 7.60 -3.61
CA HIS A 118 13.60 6.21 -3.86
C HIS A 118 12.54 5.16 -3.49
N VAL A 119 11.28 5.47 -3.77
CA VAL A 119 10.16 4.55 -3.63
C VAL A 119 9.94 3.77 -4.92
N THR A 120 9.52 2.52 -4.80
CA THR A 120 9.02 1.69 -5.90
C THR A 120 7.65 1.11 -5.56
N VAL A 121 6.87 0.76 -6.57
CA VAL A 121 5.65 -0.06 -6.39
C VAL A 121 5.96 -1.52 -6.69
N GLU A 122 5.71 -2.40 -5.73
CA GLU A 122 5.73 -3.86 -5.87
C GLU A 122 4.32 -4.37 -6.12
N VAL A 123 4.10 -5.06 -7.24
CA VAL A 123 2.81 -5.67 -7.57
C VAL A 123 2.90 -7.19 -7.38
N ASN A 124 2.08 -7.75 -6.48
CA ASN A 124 2.02 -9.18 -6.20
C ASN A 124 0.66 -9.77 -6.61
N GLN A 125 0.62 -10.38 -7.80
CA GLN A 125 -0.62 -10.93 -8.36
C GLN A 125 -1.15 -12.16 -7.61
N GLU A 126 -0.27 -12.97 -7.02
CA GLU A 126 -0.66 -14.18 -6.28
C GLU A 126 -1.33 -13.81 -4.95
N LYS A 127 -0.75 -12.86 -4.23
CA LYS A 127 -1.30 -12.33 -2.97
C LYS A 127 -2.39 -11.30 -3.20
N LYS A 128 -2.55 -10.82 -4.43
CA LYS A 128 -3.48 -9.75 -4.81
C LYS A 128 -3.22 -8.49 -3.98
N THR A 129 -1.95 -8.05 -3.95
CA THR A 129 -1.53 -6.83 -3.24
C THR A 129 -0.67 -5.93 -4.12
N THR A 130 -0.74 -4.63 -3.82
CA THR A 130 0.14 -3.60 -4.37
C THR A 130 0.81 -2.90 -3.20
N THR A 131 2.13 -2.80 -3.20
CA THR A 131 2.88 -2.23 -2.07
C THR A 131 3.79 -1.10 -2.50
N LEU A 132 3.70 0.06 -1.85
CA LEU A 132 4.68 1.13 -1.95
C LEU A 132 5.85 0.81 -1.01
N VAL A 133 7.08 0.89 -1.53
CA VAL A 133 8.30 0.48 -0.80
C VAL A 133 9.38 1.51 -0.96
N GLY A 134 9.77 2.15 0.14
CA GLY A 134 10.96 2.98 0.27
C GLY A 134 11.85 2.48 1.39
N LYS A 135 12.95 3.20 1.67
CA LYS A 135 13.96 2.79 2.68
C LYS A 135 13.35 2.53 4.06
N ASP A 136 12.53 3.46 4.55
CA ASP A 136 11.90 3.43 5.88
C ASP A 136 10.37 3.57 5.78
N TYR A 137 9.81 3.22 4.62
CA TYR A 137 8.38 3.36 4.32
C TYR A 137 7.86 2.11 3.60
N ARG A 138 6.75 1.56 4.10
CA ARG A 138 6.05 0.46 3.44
C ARG A 138 4.55 0.62 3.63
N LYS A 139 3.80 0.68 2.54
CA LYS A 139 2.34 0.75 2.55
C LYS A 139 1.77 -0.28 1.59
N GLU A 140 1.09 -1.28 2.15
CA GLU A 140 0.42 -2.33 1.38
C GLU A 140 -1.06 -1.99 1.18
N PHE A 141 -1.55 -2.28 -0.01
CA PHE A 141 -2.96 -2.26 -0.36
C PHE A 141 -3.39 -3.64 -0.84
N SER A 142 -4.58 -4.07 -0.44
CA SER A 142 -5.23 -5.28 -0.95
C SER A 142 -6.03 -4.97 -2.20
N TRP A 143 -6.03 -5.86 -3.19
CA TRP A 143 -6.88 -5.68 -4.37
C TRP A 143 -8.34 -5.98 -4.01
N ILE A 144 -9.25 -5.20 -4.59
CA ILE A 144 -10.69 -5.38 -4.50
C ILE A 144 -11.22 -6.09 -5.75
N ASP A 145 -10.51 -5.94 -6.87
CA ASP A 145 -10.85 -6.54 -8.14
C ASP A 145 -9.76 -7.51 -8.63
N GLU A 146 -10.08 -8.27 -9.67
CA GLU A 146 -9.15 -9.25 -10.22
C GLU A 146 -7.96 -8.62 -10.95
N THR A 147 -8.12 -7.36 -11.39
CA THR A 147 -7.16 -6.65 -12.24
C THR A 147 -6.13 -5.84 -11.47
N GLY A 148 -6.39 -5.56 -10.18
CA GLY A 148 -5.50 -4.74 -9.34
C GLY A 148 -5.65 -3.25 -9.55
N ASN A 149 -6.60 -2.82 -10.36
CA ASN A 149 -6.91 -1.41 -10.59
C ASN A 149 -7.74 -0.81 -9.45
N ARG A 150 -8.31 -1.65 -8.58
CA ARG A 150 -9.02 -1.23 -7.38
C ARG A 150 -8.34 -1.79 -6.15
N LEU A 151 -7.96 -0.90 -5.25
CA LEU A 151 -7.16 -1.18 -4.07
C LEU A 151 -7.92 -0.75 -2.82
N ALA A 152 -7.71 -1.43 -1.69
CA ALA A 152 -8.18 -1.04 -0.37
C ALA A 152 -7.01 -1.00 0.62
N ASP A 153 -7.01 -0.02 1.52
CA ASP A 153 -6.11 -0.02 2.67
C ASP A 153 -6.74 -0.73 3.90
N ILE A 154 -6.02 -0.67 5.03
CA ILE A 154 -6.43 -1.31 6.29
C ILE A 154 -7.75 -0.74 6.83
N ASP A 155 -8.04 0.53 6.57
CA ASP A 155 -9.24 1.25 6.99
C ASP A 155 -10.40 1.07 5.98
N LYS A 156 -10.21 0.20 4.97
CA LYS A 156 -11.16 -0.09 3.89
C LYS A 156 -11.45 1.10 2.97
N ILE A 157 -10.63 2.15 3.04
CA ILE A 157 -10.66 3.24 2.07
C ILE A 157 -10.25 2.64 0.73
N GLU A 158 -11.04 2.90 -0.30
CA GLU A 158 -10.77 2.35 -1.62
C GLU A 158 -10.10 3.38 -2.52
N TYR A 159 -9.21 2.89 -3.36
CA TYR A 159 -8.42 3.66 -4.29
C TYR A 159 -8.48 3.04 -5.68
N SER A 160 -8.32 3.88 -6.69
CA SER A 160 -7.98 3.48 -8.04
C SER A 160 -6.46 3.39 -8.15
N PHE A 161 -5.95 2.49 -8.97
CA PHE A 161 -4.53 2.32 -9.26
C PHE A 161 -4.29 2.35 -10.76
N VAL A 162 -3.31 3.15 -11.17
CA VAL A 162 -2.82 3.23 -12.54
C VAL A 162 -1.31 3.12 -12.50
N SER A 163 -0.76 2.11 -13.17
CA SER A 163 0.68 2.00 -13.40
C SER A 163 1.11 2.94 -14.52
N GLY A 164 2.14 3.75 -14.28
CA GLY A 164 2.79 4.51 -15.33
C GLY A 164 3.89 3.65 -15.94
N ASP A 165 3.56 2.82 -16.92
CA ASP A 165 4.60 2.28 -17.80
C ASP A 165 5.09 3.43 -18.71
N GLU A 166 6.41 3.55 -18.84
CA GLU A 166 7.10 4.56 -19.67
C GLU A 166 6.46 4.63 -21.08
N GLU A 167 6.03 5.84 -21.50
CA GLU A 167 5.89 6.15 -22.95
C GLU A 167 7.27 6.18 -23.63
#